data_AF-A0A1Y3BM84-F1
#
_entry.id   AF-A0A1Y3BM84-F1
#
_cell.length_a   1.000
_cell.length_b   1.000
_cell.length_c   1.000
_cell.angle_alpha   90.00
_cell.angle_beta   90.00
_cell.angle_gamma   90.00
#
_symmetry.space_group_name_H-M   'P 1'
#
loop_
_entity.id
_entity.type
_entity.pdbx_description
1 polymer ?
#
loop_
_entity_poly.entity_id
_entity_poly.type
_entity_poly.pdbx_seq_one_letter_code
_entity_poly.pdbx_strand_id
1 'polypeptide(L)'
;MNEAGEQNDSNQGVCGAILTLFSIGIAACTFPLSLFFCIKVVQEYERAVIFRLGRLLHGGAKGPGIFFILPCIEHYTKVDLRTLTFDVPPQEVLTKDSVTVSVDAVVYYRVHNATVSVANVENAHHSTRLLAQTTLRNMLGTHNLHEILSDRESISNSMQVD
;
A
#
# COMPACT_ATOMS: atom_id res chain seq x y z
N MET A 1 3.23 -1.15 -40.98
CA MET A 1 2.25 -1.06 -39.87
C MET A 1 3.04 -1.12 -38.56
N ASN A 2 3.92 -0.13 -38.36
CA ASN A 2 3.79 1.04 -37.46
C ASN A 2 4.44 0.71 -36.12
N GLU A 3 5.74 0.97 -35.90
CA GLU A 3 6.43 2.26 -35.69
C GLU A 3 5.94 3.08 -34.48
N ALA A 4 6.93 3.68 -33.81
CA ALA A 4 6.90 4.63 -32.69
C ALA A 4 6.89 3.99 -31.27
N GLY A 5 7.92 4.13 -30.43
CA GLY A 5 9.05 5.04 -30.55
C GLY A 5 10.24 4.66 -29.69
N GLU A 6 11.42 4.80 -30.31
CA GLU A 6 12.56 5.41 -29.65
C GLU A 6 12.09 6.74 -29.03
N GLN A 7 12.04 6.78 -27.71
CA GLN A 7 12.18 8.03 -26.99
C GLN A 7 13.37 7.91 -26.05
N ASN A 8 14.47 8.36 -26.63
CA ASN A 8 15.70 8.79 -26.04
C ASN A 8 15.47 9.49 -24.69
N ASP A 9 15.80 8.80 -23.61
CA ASP A 9 15.99 9.39 -22.28
C ASP A 9 17.48 9.32 -21.94
N SER A 10 18.31 9.85 -22.86
CA SER A 10 19.76 10.07 -22.76
C SER A 10 20.12 11.13 -21.70
N ASN A 11 19.48 11.05 -20.54
CA ASN A 11 19.92 11.71 -19.31
C ASN A 11 19.72 10.80 -18.08
N GLN A 12 19.35 9.53 -18.30
CA GLN A 12 19.50 8.47 -17.32
C GLN A 12 20.95 7.96 -17.34
N GLY A 13 21.69 8.29 -16.28
CA GLY A 13 22.53 7.24 -15.70
C GLY A 13 24.03 7.27 -15.93
N VAL A 14 24.71 8.42 -16.08
CA VAL A 14 26.17 8.41 -15.82
C VAL A 14 26.42 8.33 -14.32
N CYS A 15 25.83 9.24 -13.53
CA CYS A 15 25.93 9.19 -12.06
C CYS A 15 25.25 7.93 -11.48
N GLY A 16 24.08 7.57 -12.02
CA GLY A 16 23.39 6.32 -11.67
C GLY A 16 24.21 5.08 -12.01
N ALA A 17 24.80 4.99 -13.21
CA ALA A 17 25.64 3.86 -13.59
C ALA A 17 26.92 3.81 -12.75
N ILE A 18 27.59 4.94 -12.52
CA ILE A 18 28.80 5.00 -11.68
C ILE A 18 28.50 4.51 -10.25
N LEU A 19 27.38 4.94 -9.66
CA LEU A 19 26.96 4.47 -8.33
C LEU A 19 26.64 2.98 -8.34
N THR A 20 25.94 2.48 -9.37
CA THR A 20 25.68 1.04 -9.49
C THR A 20 26.96 0.23 -9.65
N LEU A 21 27.90 0.67 -10.50
CA LEU A 21 29.19 0.02 -10.72
C LEU A 21 30.07 0.05 -9.46
N PHE A 22 30.08 1.17 -8.72
CA PHE A 22 30.80 1.29 -7.45
C PHE A 22 30.21 0.34 -6.39
N SER A 23 28.88 0.26 -6.29
CA SER A 23 28.23 -0.68 -5.37
C SER A 23 28.48 -2.14 -5.76
N ILE A 24 28.50 -2.45 -7.07
CA ILE A 24 28.82 -3.78 -7.59
C ILE A 24 30.30 -4.11 -7.30
N GLY A 25 31.20 -3.15 -7.43
CA GLY A 25 32.61 -3.30 -7.08
C GLY A 25 32.84 -3.60 -5.60
N ILE A 26 32.13 -2.91 -4.70
CA ILE A 26 32.17 -3.19 -3.25
C ILE A 26 31.56 -4.56 -2.93
N ALA A 27 30.43 -4.90 -3.54
CA ALA A 27 29.78 -6.20 -3.39
C ALA A 27 30.69 -7.35 -3.88
N ALA A 28 31.39 -7.16 -5.00
CA ALA A 28 32.35 -8.11 -5.55
C ALA A 28 33.62 -8.23 -4.68
N CYS A 29 34.07 -7.16 -4.04
CA CYS A 29 35.20 -7.21 -3.10
C CYS A 29 34.82 -7.95 -1.79
N THR A 30 33.55 -7.90 -1.41
CA THR A 30 32.99 -8.58 -0.22
C THR A 30 32.26 -9.89 -0.55
N PHE A 31 32.62 -10.51 -1.68
CA PHE A 31 31.92 -11.59 -2.38
C PHE A 31 31.26 -12.69 -1.51
N PRO A 32 31.91 -13.29 -0.50
CA PRO A 32 31.26 -14.33 0.30
C PRO A 32 30.19 -13.79 1.27
N LEU A 33 30.32 -12.55 1.74
CA LEU A 33 29.39 -11.90 2.68
C LEU A 33 28.20 -11.23 1.95
N SER A 34 28.48 -10.60 0.81
CA SER A 34 27.45 -9.91 0.00
C SER A 34 26.36 -10.86 -0.50
N LEU A 35 26.73 -12.07 -0.95
CA LEU A 35 25.79 -13.02 -1.55
C LEU A 35 24.70 -13.46 -0.56
N PHE A 36 25.06 -13.67 0.71
CA PHE A 36 24.10 -14.02 1.77
C PHE A 36 23.13 -12.87 2.08
N PHE A 37 23.56 -11.61 1.95
CA PHE A 37 22.75 -10.45 2.28
C PHE A 37 21.80 -10.03 1.15
N CYS A 38 22.19 -10.29 -0.10
CA CYS A 38 21.42 -9.91 -1.28
C CYS A 38 20.23 -10.83 -1.58
N ILE A 39 20.25 -12.07 -1.09
CA ILE A 39 19.16 -13.03 -1.31
C ILE A 39 18.03 -12.74 -0.32
N LYS A 40 16.92 -12.19 -0.83
CA LYS A 40 15.69 -12.01 -0.06
C LYS A 40 14.56 -12.82 -0.68
N VAL A 41 13.88 -13.56 0.18
CA VAL A 41 12.71 -14.36 -0.19
C VAL A 41 11.45 -13.62 0.24
N VAL A 42 10.50 -13.51 -0.68
CA VAL A 42 9.17 -12.99 -0.40
C VAL A 42 8.12 -14.07 -0.62
N GLN A 43 7.17 -14.09 0.29
CA GLN A 43 6.12 -15.08 0.35
C GLN A 43 5.06 -14.80 -0.72
N GLU A 44 4.29 -15.82 -1.12
CA GLU A 44 3.26 -15.70 -2.17
C GLU A 44 2.17 -14.65 -1.89
N TYR A 45 1.88 -14.41 -0.62
CA TYR A 45 0.88 -13.46 -0.17
C TYR A 45 1.43 -12.03 0.01
N GLU A 46 2.75 -11.85 -0.11
CA GLU A 46 3.42 -10.56 -0.03
C GLU A 46 3.82 -10.10 -1.44
N ARG A 47 3.71 -8.80 -1.70
CA ARG A 47 4.35 -8.17 -2.87
C ARG A 47 5.39 -7.17 -2.44
N ALA A 48 6.53 -7.20 -3.11
CA ALA A 48 7.61 -6.25 -2.86
C ALA A 48 7.57 -5.13 -3.89
N VAL A 49 7.45 -3.91 -3.41
CA VAL A 49 7.64 -2.69 -4.20
C VAL A 49 9.09 -2.26 -4.02
N ILE A 50 9.85 -2.23 -5.12
CA ILE A 50 11.28 -1.92 -5.12
C ILE A 50 11.46 -0.50 -5.68
N PHE A 51 12.11 0.34 -4.90
CA PHE A 51 12.54 1.67 -5.28
C PHE A 51 14.04 1.65 -5.54
N ARG A 52 14.47 2.13 -6.70
CA ARG A 52 15.87 2.31 -7.06
C ARG A 52 16.15 3.79 -7.19
N LEU A 53 17.03 4.35 -6.35
CA LEU A 53 17.37 5.78 -6.36
C LEU A 53 16.13 6.70 -6.34
N GLY A 54 15.13 6.36 -5.54
CA GLY A 54 13.89 7.14 -5.42
C GLY A 54 12.91 7.02 -6.59
N ARG A 55 13.20 6.18 -7.60
CA ARG A 55 12.26 5.88 -8.69
C ARG A 55 11.68 4.48 -8.52
N LEU A 56 10.41 4.33 -8.87
CA LEU A 56 9.77 3.02 -8.99
C LEU A 56 10.44 2.23 -10.12
N LEU A 57 10.81 0.98 -9.82
CA LEU A 57 11.33 0.09 -10.84
C LEU A 57 10.24 -0.14 -11.90
N HIS A 58 10.59 0.00 -13.19
CA HIS A 58 9.64 -0.06 -14.33
C HIS A 58 8.83 -1.38 -14.43
N GLY A 59 9.18 -2.41 -13.66
CA GLY A 59 8.42 -3.67 -13.57
C GLY A 59 7.30 -3.69 -12.53
N GLY A 60 7.06 -2.57 -11.81
CA GLY A 60 6.05 -2.50 -10.75
C GLY A 60 6.35 -3.41 -9.55
N ALA A 61 5.31 -3.77 -8.79
CA ALA A 61 5.42 -4.72 -7.69
C ALA A 61 5.88 -6.09 -8.20
N LYS A 62 7.07 -6.54 -7.77
CA LYS A 62 7.57 -7.86 -8.16
C LYS A 62 6.77 -8.95 -7.43
N GLY A 63 6.41 -9.96 -8.21
CA GLY A 63 5.72 -11.15 -7.73
C GLY A 63 6.60 -11.97 -6.76
N PRO A 64 5.99 -12.99 -6.12
CA PRO A 64 6.66 -13.79 -5.12
C PRO A 64 7.83 -14.59 -5.69
N GLY A 65 8.82 -14.85 -4.83
CA GLY A 65 10.04 -15.54 -5.22
C GLY A 65 11.30 -14.93 -4.62
N ILE A 66 12.43 -15.39 -5.15
CA ILE A 66 13.75 -14.92 -4.76
C ILE A 66 14.09 -13.73 -5.64
N PHE A 67 14.44 -12.61 -5.01
CA PHE A 67 14.98 -11.47 -5.73
C PHE A 67 16.25 -10.95 -5.06
N PHE A 68 17.16 -10.48 -5.91
CA PHE A 68 18.40 -9.86 -5.50
C PHE A 68 18.19 -8.37 -5.34
N ILE A 69 18.52 -7.86 -4.15
CA ILE A 69 18.43 -6.44 -3.81
C ILE A 69 19.83 -5.93 -3.50
N LEU A 70 20.22 -4.83 -4.12
CA LEU A 70 21.50 -4.18 -3.79
C LEU A 70 21.34 -3.30 -2.53
N PRO A 71 22.04 -3.62 -1.43
CA PRO A 71 21.79 -3.04 -0.10
C PRO A 71 22.05 -1.53 0.04
N CYS A 72 22.61 -0.86 -0.97
CA CYS A 72 22.94 0.57 -0.91
C CYS A 72 22.08 1.46 -1.84
N ILE A 73 21.47 0.88 -2.87
CA ILE A 73 20.81 1.65 -3.96
C ILE A 73 19.31 1.35 -4.00
N GLU A 74 18.93 0.16 -3.53
CA GLU A 74 17.57 -0.35 -3.63
C GLU A 74 16.92 -0.41 -2.27
N HIS A 75 15.75 0.20 -2.16
CA HIS A 75 14.86 0.10 -1.01
C HIS A 75 13.68 -0.78 -1.39
N TYR A 76 13.30 -1.71 -0.52
CA TYR A 76 12.15 -2.59 -0.76
C TYR A 76 11.14 -2.46 0.37
N THR A 77 9.88 -2.32 -0.01
CA THR A 77 8.75 -2.32 0.92
C THR A 77 7.88 -3.51 0.59
N LYS A 78 7.60 -4.35 1.59
CA LYS A 78 6.68 -5.47 1.46
C LYS A 78 5.27 -5.04 1.81
N VAL A 79 4.30 -5.44 1.00
CA VAL A 79 2.88 -5.18 1.23
C VAL A 79 2.15 -6.51 1.24
N ASP A 80 1.36 -6.76 2.29
CA ASP A 80 0.48 -7.91 2.37
C ASP A 80 -0.78 -7.66 1.53
N LEU A 81 -1.15 -8.64 0.71
CA LEU A 81 -2.35 -8.60 -0.14
C LEU A 81 -3.57 -9.26 0.52
N ARG A 82 -3.40 -9.86 1.70
CA ARG A 82 -4.49 -10.50 2.44
C ARG A 82 -5.50 -9.46 2.91
N THR A 83 -6.72 -9.94 3.16
CA THR A 83 -7.72 -9.15 3.86
C THR A 83 -7.26 -8.93 5.29
N LEU A 84 -7.09 -7.66 5.65
CA LEU A 84 -6.77 -7.23 7.00
C LEU A 84 -8.03 -6.63 7.62
N THR A 85 -8.11 -6.76 8.93
CA THR A 85 -9.18 -6.18 9.73
C THR A 85 -8.62 -5.18 10.72
N PHE A 86 -9.33 -4.09 10.93
CA PHE A 86 -9.10 -3.24 12.09
C PHE A 86 -10.42 -2.79 12.68
N ASP A 87 -10.40 -2.59 13.99
CA ASP A 87 -11.53 -2.06 14.73
C ASP A 87 -11.48 -0.53 14.71
N VAL A 88 -12.63 0.09 14.42
CA VAL A 88 -12.83 1.52 14.57
C VAL A 88 -13.20 1.77 16.02
N PRO A 89 -12.51 2.68 16.73
CA PRO A 89 -12.85 2.98 18.11
C PRO A 89 -14.29 3.50 18.21
N PRO A 90 -15.00 3.23 19.33
CA PRO A 90 -16.37 3.68 19.51
C PRO A 90 -16.52 5.19 19.29
N GLN A 91 -17.53 5.60 18.52
CA GLN A 91 -17.81 7.00 18.26
C GLN A 91 -19.17 7.40 18.78
N GLU A 92 -19.21 8.48 19.55
CA GLU A 92 -20.44 9.14 19.97
C GLU A 92 -20.86 10.15 18.89
N VAL A 93 -22.06 9.95 18.33
CA VAL A 93 -22.61 10.78 17.26
C VAL A 93 -24.09 11.07 17.54
N LEU A 94 -24.53 12.26 17.16
CA LEU A 94 -25.94 12.63 17.18
C LEU A 94 -26.59 12.21 15.85
N THR A 95 -27.61 11.38 15.93
CA THR A 95 -28.41 10.96 14.77
C THR A 95 -29.35 12.07 14.30
N LYS A 96 -29.98 11.89 13.14
CA LYS A 96 -30.89 12.87 12.54
C LYS A 96 -32.12 13.20 13.42
N ASP A 97 -32.54 12.27 14.26
CA ASP A 97 -33.61 12.41 15.26
C ASP A 97 -33.12 12.95 16.61
N SER A 98 -31.90 13.50 16.67
CA SER A 98 -31.32 14.12 17.87
C SER A 98 -31.12 13.15 19.05
N VAL A 99 -30.86 11.87 18.75
CA VAL A 99 -30.50 10.87 19.75
C VAL A 99 -28.99 10.66 19.72
N THR A 100 -28.37 10.57 20.90
CA THR A 100 -26.94 10.25 21.01
C THR A 100 -26.75 8.74 20.98
N VAL A 101 -26.01 8.26 19.99
CA VAL A 101 -25.66 6.85 19.85
C VAL A 101 -24.15 6.67 19.92
N SER A 102 -23.72 5.57 20.51
CA SER A 102 -22.32 5.12 20.49
C SER A 102 -22.25 3.82 19.70
N VAL A 103 -21.47 3.84 18.61
CA VAL A 103 -21.37 2.70 17.69
C VAL A 103 -19.91 2.34 17.46
N ASP A 104 -19.62 1.05 17.48
CA ASP A 104 -18.38 0.43 17.07
C ASP A 104 -18.53 -0.27 15.71
N ALA A 105 -17.42 -0.40 14.97
CA ALA A 105 -17.43 -1.05 13.67
C ALA A 105 -16.10 -1.74 13.37
N VAL A 106 -16.17 -2.80 12.56
CA VAL A 106 -14.99 -3.54 12.08
C VAL A 106 -14.91 -3.38 10.57
N VAL A 107 -13.74 -2.98 10.07
CA VAL A 107 -13.51 -2.76 8.63
C VAL A 107 -12.64 -3.87 8.07
N TYR A 108 -13.11 -4.49 6.99
CA TYR A 108 -12.38 -5.48 6.20
C TYR A 108 -11.88 -4.81 4.93
N TYR A 109 -10.57 -4.83 4.69
CA TYR A 109 -9.98 -4.25 3.50
C TYR A 109 -8.79 -5.09 3.04
N ARG A 110 -8.48 -5.03 1.74
CA ARG A 110 -7.31 -5.67 1.14
C ARG A 110 -6.66 -4.72 0.16
N VAL A 111 -5.34 -4.78 0.03
CA VAL A 111 -4.62 -3.98 -0.97
C VAL A 111 -4.75 -4.65 -2.33
N HIS A 112 -5.40 -3.99 -3.29
CA HIS A 112 -5.50 -4.51 -4.66
C HIS A 112 -4.20 -4.33 -5.46
N ASN A 113 -3.54 -3.17 -5.31
CA ASN A 113 -2.30 -2.85 -6.01
C ASN A 113 -1.25 -2.29 -5.04
N ALA A 114 -0.24 -3.11 -4.74
CA ALA A 114 0.86 -2.74 -3.83
C ALA A 114 1.65 -1.52 -4.33
N THR A 115 1.89 -1.42 -5.63
CA THR A 115 2.64 -0.29 -6.23
C THR A 115 1.94 1.03 -5.93
N VAL A 116 0.64 1.09 -6.20
CA VAL A 116 -0.19 2.28 -5.97
C VAL A 116 -0.30 2.60 -4.48
N SER A 117 -0.49 1.57 -3.64
CA SER A 117 -0.63 1.75 -2.20
C SER A 117 0.60 2.37 -1.54
N VAL A 118 1.80 2.07 -2.03
CA VAL A 118 3.06 2.61 -1.46
C VAL A 118 3.47 3.91 -2.15
N ALA A 119 3.17 4.06 -3.44
CA ALA A 119 3.57 5.25 -4.20
C ALA A 119 2.67 6.47 -3.94
N ASN A 120 1.36 6.25 -3.80
CA ASN A 120 0.38 7.34 -3.77
C ASN A 120 -0.03 7.75 -2.35
N VAL A 121 0.18 6.88 -1.36
CA VAL A 121 -0.24 7.13 0.02
C VAL A 121 0.92 6.82 0.96
N GLU A 122 1.31 7.82 1.77
CA GLU A 122 2.38 7.66 2.76
C GLU A 122 2.07 6.54 3.76
N ASN A 123 0.84 6.57 4.33
CA ASN A 123 0.36 5.58 5.29
C ASN A 123 -1.07 5.16 4.97
N ALA A 124 -1.23 4.17 4.06
CA ALA A 124 -2.54 3.66 3.65
C ALA A 124 -3.41 3.24 4.86
N HIS A 125 -2.83 2.51 5.82
CA HIS A 125 -3.54 2.07 7.02
C HIS A 125 -4.12 3.21 7.87
N HIS A 126 -3.39 4.32 8.01
CA HIS A 126 -3.84 5.45 8.82
C HIS A 126 -4.93 6.23 8.08
N SER A 127 -4.72 6.51 6.79
CA SER A 127 -5.70 7.21 5.96
C SER A 127 -7.02 6.43 5.86
N THR A 128 -6.98 5.12 5.70
CA THR A 128 -8.18 4.26 5.68
C THR A 128 -8.92 4.28 7.01
N ARG A 129 -8.21 4.30 8.16
CA ARG A 129 -8.85 4.42 9.49
C ARG A 129 -9.58 5.75 9.65
N LEU A 130 -8.95 6.86 9.26
CA LEU A 130 -9.58 8.18 9.32
C LEU A 130 -10.79 8.28 8.39
N LEU A 131 -10.67 7.73 7.18
CA LEU A 131 -11.78 7.68 6.22
C LEU A 131 -12.94 6.88 6.80
N ALA A 132 -12.69 5.66 7.30
CA ALA A 132 -13.72 4.83 7.93
C ALA A 132 -14.41 5.55 9.09
N GLN A 133 -13.64 6.21 9.95
CA GLN A 133 -14.19 7.00 11.06
C GLN A 133 -15.09 8.13 10.57
N THR A 134 -14.65 8.87 9.56
CA THR A 134 -15.41 10.01 9.00
C THR A 134 -16.67 9.55 8.29
N THR A 135 -16.57 8.49 7.48
CA THR A 135 -17.72 7.89 6.78
C THR A 135 -18.74 7.34 7.77
N LEU A 136 -18.30 6.63 8.81
CA LEU A 136 -19.18 6.14 9.88
C LEU A 136 -19.92 7.29 10.57
N ARG A 137 -19.20 8.35 10.95
CA ARG A 137 -19.82 9.54 11.57
C ARG A 137 -20.84 10.21 10.65
N ASN A 138 -20.51 10.36 9.37
CA ASN A 138 -21.41 10.98 8.39
C ASN A 138 -22.68 10.14 8.18
N MET A 139 -22.55 8.82 8.03
CA MET A 139 -23.68 7.91 7.86
C MET A 139 -24.61 7.90 9.07
N LEU A 140 -24.06 7.81 10.29
CA LEU A 140 -24.87 7.85 11.51
C LEU A 140 -25.59 9.20 11.69
N GLY A 141 -25.00 10.30 11.23
CA GLY A 141 -25.62 11.63 11.30
C GLY A 141 -26.74 11.85 10.28
N THR A 142 -26.74 11.15 9.14
CA THR A 142 -27.76 11.31 8.09
C THR A 142 -28.98 10.41 8.26
N HIS A 143 -28.87 9.35 9.06
CA HIS A 143 -29.93 8.37 9.31
C HIS A 143 -30.61 8.56 10.68
N ASN A 144 -31.84 8.07 10.80
CA ASN A 144 -32.57 8.04 12.06
C ASN A 144 -32.18 6.79 12.87
N LEU A 145 -32.36 6.80 14.20
CA LEU A 145 -32.04 5.64 15.05
C LEU A 145 -32.78 4.37 14.62
N HIS A 146 -34.07 4.49 14.30
CA HIS A 146 -34.88 3.34 13.89
C HIS A 146 -34.37 2.67 12.61
N GLU A 147 -33.88 3.45 11.65
CA GLU A 147 -33.31 2.96 10.40
C GLU A 147 -31.95 2.29 10.65
N ILE A 148 -31.13 2.86 11.53
CA ILE A 148 -29.84 2.26 11.94
C ILE A 148 -30.05 0.88 12.58
N LEU A 149 -31.12 0.71 13.38
CA LEU A 149 -31.43 -0.55 14.04
C LEU A 149 -32.11 -1.57 13.12
N SER A 150 -33.00 -1.13 12.22
CA SER A 150 -33.81 -2.01 11.37
C SER A 150 -33.09 -2.38 10.08
N ASP A 151 -32.36 -1.44 9.48
CA ASP A 151 -31.76 -1.53 8.15
C ASP A 151 -30.22 -1.53 8.20
N ARG A 152 -29.63 -2.14 9.24
CA ARG A 152 -28.16 -2.22 9.42
C ARG A 152 -27.43 -2.74 8.17
N GLU A 153 -28.01 -3.71 7.48
CA GLU A 153 -27.41 -4.33 6.29
C GLU A 153 -27.36 -3.36 5.10
N SER A 154 -28.41 -2.55 4.89
CA SER A 154 -28.44 -1.56 3.81
C SER A 154 -27.39 -0.47 4.04
N ILE A 155 -27.25 -0.01 5.29
CA ILE A 155 -26.24 0.97 5.69
C ILE A 155 -24.84 0.40 5.51
N SER A 156 -24.61 -0.85 5.93
CA SER A 156 -23.32 -1.54 5.74
C SER A 156 -22.95 -1.63 4.25
N ASN A 157 -23.91 -1.96 3.39
CA ASN A 157 -23.68 -2.05 1.95
C ASN A 157 -23.43 -0.68 1.31
N SER A 158 -24.10 0.38 1.78
CA SER A 158 -23.86 1.75 1.28
C SER A 158 -22.48 2.32 1.67
N MET A 159 -21.88 1.81 2.75
CA MET A 159 -20.53 2.18 3.18
C MET A 159 -19.43 1.40 2.48
N GLN A 160 -19.76 0.25 1.87
CA GLN A 160 -18.80 -0.56 1.13
C GLN A 160 -18.43 0.15 -0.18
N VAL A 161 -17.16 0.52 -0.31
CA VAL A 161 -16.60 1.06 -1.56
C VAL A 161 -15.98 -0.10 -2.32
N ASP A 162 -16.49 -0.38 -3.52
CA ASP A 162 -15.94 -1.39 -4.45
C ASP A 162 -14.58 -0.94 -5.05
#